data_AF-A0A7C3IQJ3-F1
#
_entry.id   AF-A0A7C3IQJ3-F1
#
_cell.length_a   1.000
_cell.length_b   1.000
_cell.length_c   1.000
_cell.angle_alpha   90.00
_cell.angle_beta   90.00
_cell.angle_gamma   90.00
#
_symmetry.space_group_name_H-M   'P 1'
#
loop_
_entity.id
_entity.type
_entity.pdbx_description
1 polymer ?
#
loop_
_entity_poly.entity_id
_entity_poly.type
_entity_poly.pdbx_seq_one_letter_code
_entity_poly.pdbx_strand_id
1 'polypeptide(L)' 'MDNIINEENLDREETYKFMQNAFRNGYITTTGTDLAKVLPPISRFSPTGERSKKRESVLSKLTLFFERFFTISKGDI' A
#
# COMPACT_ATOMS: atom_id res chain seq x y z
N MET A 1 10.33 -3.01 2.24
CA MET A 1 9.06 -3.29 1.57
C MET A 1 8.60 -4.71 1.84
N ASP A 2 9.46 -5.72 1.66
CA ASP A 2 9.13 -7.14 1.94
C ASP A 2 8.57 -7.39 3.34
N ASN A 3 9.06 -6.69 4.37
CA ASN A 3 8.49 -6.81 5.73
C ASN A 3 7.00 -6.43 5.78
N ILE A 4 6.58 -5.36 5.11
CA ILE A 4 5.16 -4.93 5.07
C ILE A 4 4.31 -5.97 4.34
N ILE A 5 4.86 -6.51 3.24
CA ILE A 5 4.19 -7.54 2.43
C ILE A 5 3.96 -8.80 3.26
N ASN A 6 4.96 -9.26 4.02
CA ASN A 6 4.86 -10.44 4.87
C ASN A 6 3.97 -10.21 6.10
N GLU A 7 4.10 -9.07 6.79
CA GLU A 7 3.27 -8.75 7.96
C GLU A 7 1.79 -8.63 7.61
N GLU A 8 1.48 -7.98 6.49
CA GLU A 8 0.10 -7.72 6.09
C GLU A 8 -0.47 -8.82 5.17
N ASN A 9 0.34 -9.79 4.77
CA ASN A 9 0.04 -10.85 3.81
C ASN A 9 -0.49 -10.28 2.48
N LEU A 10 0.27 -9.34 1.91
CA LEU A 10 -0.09 -8.65 0.68
C LEU A 10 0.32 -9.45 -0.56
N ASP A 11 -0.34 -9.16 -1.68
CA ASP A 11 0.15 -9.62 -2.97
C ASP A 11 1.45 -8.90 -3.32
N ARG A 12 2.55 -9.64 -3.37
CA ARG A 12 3.89 -9.07 -3.60
C ARG A 12 3.94 -8.29 -4.90
N GLU A 13 3.50 -8.89 -6.01
CA GLU A 13 3.64 -8.33 -7.34
C GLU A 13 2.82 -7.04 -7.49
N GLU A 14 1.57 -7.07 -7.05
CA GLU A 14 0.70 -5.89 -7.08
C GLU A 14 1.20 -4.80 -6.10
N THR A 15 1.77 -5.16 -4.94
CA THR A 15 2.36 -4.17 -4.02
C THR A 15 3.53 -3.43 -4.66
N TYR A 16 4.45 -4.15 -5.30
CA TYR A 16 5.60 -3.54 -6.00
C TYR A 16 5.14 -2.62 -7.13
N LYS A 17 4.18 -3.07 -7.93
CA LYS A 17 3.60 -2.28 -9.02
C LYS A 17 2.91 -1.02 -8.51
N PHE A 18 2.11 -1.14 -7.45
CA PHE A 18 1.46 -0.01 -6.79
C PHE A 18 2.48 1.04 -6.32
N MET A 19 3.53 0.59 -5.63
CA MET A 19 4.58 1.47 -5.13
C MET A 19 5.40 2.10 -6.25
N GLN A 20 5.71 1.35 -7.31
CA GLN A 20 6.41 1.87 -8.48
C GLN A 20 5.60 2.96 -9.18
N ASN A 21 4.28 2.76 -9.33
CA ASN A 21 3.39 3.79 -9.85
C ASN A 21 3.34 5.02 -8.94
N ALA A 22 3.33 4.84 -7.62
CA ALA A 22 3.34 5.95 -6.67
C ALA A 22 4.63 6.78 -6.76
N PHE A 23 5.80 6.12 -6.83
CA PHE A 23 7.08 6.81 -7.06
C PHE A 23 7.15 7.53 -8.40
N ARG A 24 6.64 6.90 -9.47
CA ARG A 24 6.59 7.52 -10.80
C ARG A 24 5.69 8.75 -10.82
N ASN A 25 4.54 8.69 -10.16
CA ASN A 25 3.56 9.77 -10.15
C ASN A 25 3.87 10.83 -9.07
N GLY A 26 4.71 10.50 -8.09
CA GLY A 26 5.06 11.37 -6.97
C GLY A 26 4.01 11.43 -5.85
N TYR A 27 3.01 10.55 -5.85
CA TYR A 27 1.99 10.46 -4.81
C TYR A 27 1.41 9.04 -4.72
N ILE A 28 0.93 8.66 -3.52
CA ILE A 28 0.17 7.42 -3.34
C ILE A 28 -1.28 7.61 -3.79
N THR A 29 -1.76 6.72 -4.65
CA THR A 29 -3.18 6.61 -5.00
C THR A 29 -3.96 5.91 -3.90
N THR A 30 -4.71 6.68 -3.12
CA THR A 30 -5.62 6.19 -2.07
C THR A 30 -7.00 5.79 -2.61
N THR A 31 -7.32 6.29 -3.81
CA THR A 31 -8.57 6.07 -4.52
C THR A 31 -8.41 5.06 -5.66
N GLY A 32 -9.51 4.42 -6.06
CA GLY A 32 -9.51 3.41 -7.13
C GLY A 32 -9.36 1.97 -6.62
N THR A 33 -9.11 1.05 -7.55
CA THR A 33 -9.08 -0.40 -7.29
C THR A 33 -7.67 -0.97 -7.09
N ASP A 34 -6.62 -0.18 -7.29
CA ASP A 34 -5.25 -0.70 -7.24
C ASP A 34 -4.85 -1.14 -5.82
N LEU A 35 -5.20 -0.36 -4.78
CA LEU A 35 -5.02 -0.80 -3.40
C LEU A 35 -5.83 -2.07 -3.09
N ALA A 36 -6.98 -2.27 -3.75
CA ALA A 36 -7.77 -3.48 -3.57
C ALA A 36 -7.12 -4.72 -4.18
N LYS A 37 -6.23 -4.58 -5.18
CA LYS A 37 -5.44 -5.68 -5.76
C LYS A 37 -4.25 -6.07 -4.89
N VAL A 38 -3.71 -5.10 -4.13
CA VAL A 38 -2.62 -5.31 -3.18
C VAL A 38 -3.07 -6.12 -1.96
N LEU A 39 -4.31 -5.90 -1.52
CA LEU A 39 -4.86 -6.61 -0.38
C LEU A 39 -5.05 -8.10 -0.69
N PRO A 40 -4.86 -8.98 0.31
CA PRO A 40 -5.19 -10.39 0.16
C PRO A 40 -6.67 -10.57 -0.19
N PRO A 41 -7.07 -11.77 -0.65
CA PRO A 41 -8.47 -12.13 -0.83
C PRO A 41 -9.20 -12.14 0.52
N ILE A 42 -9.72 -10.99 0.93
CA ILE A 42 -10.52 -10.81 2.14
C ILE A 42 -11.98 -10.75 1.71
N SER A 43 -12.86 -11.41 2.46
CA SER A 43 -14.30 -11.36 2.20
C SER A 43 -14.81 -9.91 2.16
N ARG A 44 -15.45 -9.54 1.05
CA ARG A 44 -16.07 -8.22 0.86
C ARG A 44 -17.28 -8.01 1.78
N PHE A 45 -17.81 -9.10 2.33
CA PHE A 45 -19.04 -9.14 3.13
C PHE A 45 -18.75 -9.51 4.59
N SER A 46 -17.52 -9.33 5.07
CA SER A 46 -17.23 -9.51 6.49
C SER A 46 -18.03 -8.49 7.31
N PRO A 47 -18.95 -8.94 8.19
CA PRO A 47 -19.84 -8.05 8.95
C PRO A 47 -19.07 -7.14 9.92
N THR A 48 -17.82 -7.49 10.23
CA THR A 48 -16.95 -6.78 11.19
C THR A 48 -16.09 -5.68 10.55
N GLY A 49 -16.19 -5.47 9.23
CA GLY A 49 -15.43 -4.43 8.54
C GLY A 49 -13.92 -4.69 8.48
N GLU A 50 -13.50 -5.93 8.64
CA GLU A 50 -12.08 -6.36 8.62
C GLU A 50 -11.33 -5.85 7.40
N ARG A 51 -11.99 -5.88 6.23
CA ARG A 51 -11.40 -5.37 4.98
C ARG A 51 -11.08 -3.89 5.05
N SER A 52 -11.96 -3.07 5.63
CA SER A 52 -11.73 -1.62 5.76
C SER A 52 -10.57 -1.32 6.71
N LYS A 53 -10.52 -2.00 7.86
CA LYS A 53 -9.43 -1.87 8.83
C LYS A 53 -8.09 -2.30 8.24
N LYS A 54 -8.07 -3.43 7.52
CA LYS A 54 -6.88 -3.94 6.84
C LYS A 54 -6.42 -2.95 5.76
N ARG A 55 -7.35 -2.43 4.96
CA ARG A 55 -7.07 -1.41 3.94
C ARG A 55 -6.41 -0.18 4.55
N GLU A 56 -6.94 0.33 5.65
CA GLU A 56 -6.40 1.51 6.34
C GLU A 56 -5.01 1.25 6.92
N SER A 57 -4.80 0.09 7.57
CA SER A 57 -3.48 -0.32 8.09
C SER A 57 -2.43 -0.39 6.98
N VAL A 58 -2.76 -1.11 5.89
CA VAL A 58 -1.87 -1.30 4.74
C VAL A 58 -1.58 0.04 4.08
N LEU A 59 -2.60 0.87 3.86
CA LEU A 59 -2.42 2.18 3.27
C LEU A 59 -1.48 3.05 4.12
N SER A 60 -1.69 3.09 5.43
CA SER A 60 -0.84 3.86 6.36
C SER A 60 0.62 3.39 6.30
N LYS A 61 0.87 2.08 6.34
CA LYS A 61 2.22 1.50 6.21
C LYS A 61 2.88 1.83 4.87
N LEU A 62 2.14 1.72 3.77
CA LEU A 62 2.65 2.04 2.43
C LEU A 62 2.92 3.54 2.28
N THR A 63 2.07 4.42 2.81
CA THR A 63 2.29 5.87 2.82
C THR A 63 3.54 6.24 3.60
N LEU A 64 3.71 5.72 4.82
CA LEU A 64 4.92 5.94 5.61
C LEU A 64 6.18 5.45 4.89
N PHE A 65 6.09 4.29 4.23
CA PHE A 65 7.19 3.80 3.40
C PHE A 65 7.48 4.76 2.25
N PHE A 66 6.47 5.15 1.49
CA PHE A 66 6.61 6.09 0.39
C PHE A 66 7.23 7.42 0.83
N GLU A 67 6.68 8.08 1.85
CA GLU A 67 7.19 9.38 2.35
C GLU A 67 8.65 9.30 2.79
N ARG A 68 9.03 8.22 3.50
CA ARG A 68 10.40 8.00 3.96
C ARG A 68 11.38 7.88 2.79
N PHE A 69 11.03 7.11 1.76
CA PHE A 69 11.94 6.87 0.63
C PHE A 69 11.83 7.94 -0.46
N PHE A 70 10.69 8.63 -0.57
CA PHE A 70 10.49 9.74 -1.51
C PHE A 70 11.29 10.97 -1.09
N THR A 71 11.35 11.25 0.22
CA THR A 71 12.22 12.31 0.77
C THR A 71 13.69 12.04 0.47
N ILE A 72 14.17 10.81 0.69
CA ILE A 72 15.55 10.41 0.36
C ILE A 72 15.80 10.52 -1.15
N SER A 73 14.84 10.10 -1.98
CA SER A 73 14.95 10.19 -3.44
C SER A 73 14.97 11.61 -3.97
N LYS A 74 14.36 12.57 -3.28
CA LYS A 74 14.37 13.97 -3.70
C LYS A 74 15.66 14.71 -3.33
N GLY A 75 16.48 14.13 -2.46
CA GLY A 75 17.64 14.80 -1.89
C GLY A 75 17.19 15.91 -0.95
N ASP A 76 17.82 15.98 0.22
CA ASP A 76 17.76 17.19 1.03
C ASP A 76 18.10 18.40 0.14
N ILE A 77 17.17 19.34 0.03
CA ILE A 77 17.39 20.66 -0.57
C ILE A 77 17.87 21.59 0.55
#